data_AF-A0A7Y6PP49-F1
#
_entry.id   AF-A0A7Y6PP49-F1
#
_cell.length_a   1.000
_cell.length_b   1.000
_cell.length_c   1.000
_cell.angle_alpha   90.00
_cell.angle_beta   90.00
_cell.angle_gamma   90.00
#
_symmetry.space_group_name_H-M   'P 1'
#
loop_
_entity.id
_entity.type
_entity.pdbx_description
1 polymer ?
#
loop_
_entity_poly.entity_id
_entity_poly.type
_entity_poly.pdbx_seq_one_letter_code
_entity_poly.pdbx_strand_id
1 'polypeptide(L)'
;MASRPVKQRRRREQGGFTIIELLITLVVTVFGLMGAMALHASLARGNENAGRTNEATAIGTQVLEQLRGQRSADMMQTLTGTASSLPPVDIAPYTTILGRNAMSYTLDVKVNEVSGEPNLWRIRVEVRWIDDLADGNERMIPFEVVRTMQEAL
;
A
#
# COMPACT_ATOMS: atom_id res chain seq x y z
N MET A 1 69.62 27.62 -37.33
CA MET A 1 68.72 27.40 -36.19
C MET A 1 67.38 28.04 -36.56
N ALA A 2 66.41 27.27 -37.06
CA ALA A 2 65.19 27.78 -37.68
C ALA A 2 64.07 27.94 -36.63
N SER A 3 63.51 29.14 -36.50
CA SER A 3 62.46 29.48 -35.55
C SER A 3 61.10 28.96 -36.06
N ARG A 4 60.42 28.12 -35.27
CA ARG A 4 59.10 27.55 -35.64
C ARG A 4 58.01 28.59 -35.43
N PRO A 5 57.10 28.82 -36.39
CA PRO A 5 55.99 29.75 -36.19
C PRO A 5 54.99 29.17 -35.19
N VAL A 6 54.72 29.92 -34.13
CA VAL A 6 53.68 29.60 -33.14
C VAL A 6 52.33 29.80 -33.82
N LYS A 7 51.59 28.70 -34.04
CA LYS A 7 50.25 28.71 -34.63
C LYS A 7 49.30 29.36 -33.62
N GLN A 8 49.01 30.64 -33.81
CA GLN A 8 48.12 31.44 -32.97
C GLN A 8 46.70 30.83 -33.03
N ARG A 9 46.27 30.14 -31.97
CA ARG A 9 44.88 29.69 -31.83
C ARG A 9 44.01 30.93 -31.78
N ARG A 10 43.17 31.15 -32.79
CA ARG A 10 42.12 32.17 -32.76
C ARG A 10 41.31 31.97 -31.48
N ARG A 11 41.34 32.97 -30.58
CA ARG A 11 40.41 33.04 -29.45
C ARG A 11 39.01 33.09 -30.07
N ARG A 12 38.20 32.05 -29.83
CA ARG A 12 36.77 32.12 -30.12
C ARG A 12 36.22 33.31 -29.35
N GLU A 13 35.70 34.29 -30.07
CA GLU A 13 35.00 35.43 -29.48
C GLU A 13 33.84 34.88 -28.68
N GLN A 14 33.79 35.24 -27.39
CA GLN A 14 32.66 34.92 -26.52
C GLN A 14 31.51 35.82 -26.96
N GLY A 15 30.69 35.34 -27.89
CA GLY A 15 29.46 36.02 -28.29
C GLY A 15 28.54 36.14 -27.08
N GLY A 16 28.11 37.37 -26.77
CA GLY A 16 27.13 37.61 -25.72
C GLY A 16 25.83 36.86 -25.99
N PHE A 17 25.14 36.46 -24.93
CA PHE A 17 23.88 35.74 -25.00
C PHE A 17 22.76 36.67 -25.48
N THR A 18 21.90 36.19 -26.38
CA THR A 18 20.81 37.02 -26.90
C THR A 18 19.62 37.03 -25.94
N ILE A 19 18.87 38.15 -25.87
CA ILE A 19 17.65 38.23 -25.05
C ILE A 19 16.63 37.16 -25.48
N ILE A 20 16.56 36.86 -26.78
CA ILE A 20 15.65 35.84 -27.31
C ILE A 20 16.02 34.44 -26.82
N GLU A 21 17.31 34.15 -26.64
CA GLU A 21 17.77 32.87 -26.10
C GLU A 21 17.34 32.72 -24.64
N LEU A 22 17.49 33.76 -23.82
CA LEU A 22 16.97 33.76 -22.45
C LEU A 22 15.45 33.60 -22.41
N LEU A 23 14.70 34.27 -23.30
CA LEU A 23 13.25 34.12 -23.39
C LEU A 23 12.85 32.68 -23.74
N ILE A 24 13.52 32.05 -24.71
CA ILE A 24 13.27 30.65 -25.08
C ILE A 24 13.61 29.72 -23.91
N THR A 25 14.75 29.91 -23.24
CA THR A 25 15.12 29.08 -22.08
C THR A 25 14.10 29.19 -20.95
N LEU A 26 13.58 30.39 -20.68
CA LEU A 26 12.57 30.61 -19.67
C LEU A 26 11.27 29.89 -20.02
N VAL A 27 10.79 30.03 -21.25
CA VAL A 27 9.57 29.35 -21.73
C VAL A 27 9.69 27.84 -21.62
N VAL A 28 10.80 27.27 -22.12
CA VAL A 28 11.05 25.82 -22.05
C VAL A 28 11.15 25.34 -20.60
N THR A 29 11.81 26.11 -19.73
CA THR A 29 11.94 25.78 -18.30
C THR A 29 10.59 25.76 -17.60
N VAL A 30 9.72 26.74 -17.88
CA VAL A 30 8.38 26.80 -17.29
C VAL A 30 7.56 25.58 -17.70
N PHE A 31 7.53 25.23 -18.99
CA PHE A 31 6.82 24.03 -19.45
C PHE A 31 7.42 22.74 -18.87
N GLY A 32 8.74 22.64 -18.80
CA GLY A 32 9.44 21.51 -18.19
C GLY A 32 9.08 21.34 -16.71
N LEU A 33 9.05 22.44 -15.95
CA LEU A 33 8.69 22.42 -14.54
C LEU A 33 7.22 22.06 -14.34
N MET A 34 6.31 22.58 -15.15
CA MET A 34 4.89 22.20 -15.11
C MET A 34 4.71 20.70 -15.34
N GLY A 35 5.38 20.13 -16.34
CA GLY A 35 5.37 18.70 -16.60
C GLY A 35 5.93 17.89 -15.42
N ALA A 36 7.05 18.33 -14.84
CA ALA A 36 7.64 17.68 -13.68
C ALA A 36 6.73 17.71 -12.45
N MET A 37 6.04 18.82 -12.18
CA MET A 37 5.10 18.94 -11.06
C MET A 37 3.87 18.05 -11.24
N ALA A 38 3.34 17.95 -12.45
CA ALA A 38 2.22 17.05 -12.75
C ALA A 38 2.61 15.58 -12.49
N LEU A 39 3.80 15.17 -12.93
CA LEU A 39 4.33 13.84 -12.67
C LEU A 39 4.55 13.61 -11.17
N HIS A 40 5.15 14.57 -10.46
CA HIS A 40 5.38 14.47 -9.02
C HIS A 40 4.07 14.30 -8.24
N ALA A 41 3.02 15.05 -8.59
CA ALA A 41 1.70 14.91 -7.97
C ALA A 41 1.10 13.51 -8.21
N SER A 42 1.25 12.95 -9.42
CA SER A 42 0.81 11.59 -9.73
C SER A 42 1.57 10.54 -8.91
N LEU A 43 2.90 10.68 -8.80
CA LEU A 43 3.75 9.78 -8.01
C LEU A 43 3.39 9.83 -6.52
N ALA A 44 3.14 11.01 -5.96
CA ALA A 44 2.76 11.16 -4.57
C ALA A 44 1.46 10.40 -4.25
N ARG A 45 0.41 10.58 -5.08
CA ARG A 45 -0.86 9.86 -4.93
C ARG A 45 -0.69 8.35 -5.09
N GLY A 46 0.10 7.92 -6.08
CA GLY A 46 0.40 6.50 -6.29
C GLY A 46 1.08 5.86 -5.08
N ASN A 47 2.04 6.56 -4.49
CA ASN A 47 2.76 6.09 -3.30
C ASN A 47 1.87 6.04 -2.05
N GLU A 48 0.97 7.01 -1.87
CA GLU A 48 0.00 7.00 -0.78
C GLU A 48 -0.96 5.81 -0.90
N ASN A 49 -1.51 5.56 -2.09
CA ASN A 49 -2.40 4.43 -2.33
C ASN A 49 -1.68 3.08 -2.10
N ALA A 50 -0.48 2.92 -2.66
CA ALA A 50 0.34 1.73 -2.43
C ALA A 50 0.66 1.55 -0.93
N GLY A 51 0.94 2.64 -0.22
CA GLY A 51 1.16 2.64 1.22
C GLY A 51 -0.05 2.11 2.00
N ARG A 52 -1.26 2.54 1.67
CA ARG A 52 -2.51 2.07 2.29
C ARG A 52 -2.77 0.59 2.02
N THR A 53 -2.59 0.14 0.79
CA THR A 53 -2.71 -1.29 0.43
C THR A 53 -1.69 -2.15 1.17
N ASN A 54 -0.43 -1.70 1.28
CA ASN A 54 0.61 -2.41 2.01
C ASN A 54 0.29 -2.48 3.51
N GLU A 55 -0.22 -1.40 4.10
CA GLU A 55 -0.63 -1.36 5.50
C GLU A 55 -1.83 -2.26 5.77
N ALA A 56 -2.87 -2.21 4.93
CA ALA A 56 -4.02 -3.13 5.02
C ALA A 56 -3.57 -4.59 4.91
N THR A 57 -2.59 -4.88 4.05
CA THR A 57 -2.01 -6.22 3.89
C THR A 57 -1.25 -6.66 5.14
N ALA A 58 -0.41 -5.80 5.69
CA ALA A 58 0.30 -6.09 6.94
C ALA A 58 -0.68 -6.34 8.11
N ILE A 59 -1.72 -5.51 8.24
CA ILE A 59 -2.76 -5.64 9.27
C ILE A 59 -3.52 -6.97 9.10
N GLY A 60 -4.03 -7.25 7.90
CA GLY A 60 -4.81 -8.45 7.63
C GLY A 60 -4.01 -9.74 7.85
N THR A 61 -2.76 -9.76 7.37
CA THR A 61 -1.85 -10.90 7.58
C THR A 61 -1.49 -11.10 9.05
N GLN A 62 -1.22 -10.03 9.79
CA GLN A 62 -0.93 -10.12 11.22
C GLN A 62 -2.12 -10.68 12.01
N VAL A 63 -3.34 -10.18 11.77
CA VAL A 63 -4.54 -10.65 12.47
C VAL A 63 -4.88 -12.08 12.09
N LEU A 64 -4.78 -12.44 10.80
CA LEU A 64 -4.97 -13.82 10.36
C LEU A 64 -3.97 -14.76 11.04
N GLU A 65 -2.70 -14.35 11.13
CA GLU A 65 -1.65 -15.14 11.78
C GLU A 65 -1.91 -15.30 13.28
N GLN A 66 -2.32 -14.23 13.95
CA GLN A 66 -2.66 -14.26 15.36
C GLN A 66 -3.80 -15.26 15.63
N LEU A 67 -4.88 -15.20 14.84
CA LEU A 67 -6.01 -16.15 14.96
C LEU A 67 -5.57 -17.57 14.60
N ARG A 68 -4.75 -17.72 13.57
CA ARG A 68 -4.22 -19.03 13.14
C ARG A 68 -3.37 -19.68 14.23
N GLY A 69 -2.55 -18.91 14.94
CA GLY A 69 -1.68 -19.40 16.01
C GLY A 69 -2.40 -19.81 17.30
N GLN A 70 -3.68 -19.44 17.45
CA GLN A 70 -4.48 -19.82 18.63
C GLN A 70 -5.05 -21.24 18.51
N ARG A 71 -5.24 -21.92 19.64
CA ARG A 71 -6.02 -23.16 19.67
C ARG A 71 -7.47 -22.85 19.26
N SER A 72 -8.16 -23.82 18.64
CA SER A 72 -9.51 -23.56 18.07
C SER A 72 -10.48 -23.03 19.13
N ALA A 73 -10.44 -23.57 20.34
CA ALA A 73 -11.25 -23.12 21.48
C ALA A 73 -10.93 -21.68 21.91
N ASP A 74 -9.65 -21.31 21.99
CA ASP A 74 -9.20 -19.96 22.38
C ASP A 74 -9.56 -18.92 21.32
N MET A 75 -9.45 -19.30 20.04
CA MET A 75 -9.88 -18.48 18.91
C MET A 75 -11.39 -18.24 18.95
N MET A 76 -12.19 -19.28 19.16
CA MET A 76 -13.64 -19.14 19.30
C MET A 76 -14.02 -18.29 20.51
N GLN A 77 -13.32 -18.44 21.64
CA GLN A 77 -13.49 -17.58 22.81
C GLN A 77 -13.17 -16.11 22.49
N THR A 78 -12.11 -15.84 21.74
CA THR A 78 -11.70 -14.48 21.35
C THR A 78 -12.71 -13.84 20.41
N LEU A 79 -13.25 -14.61 19.46
CA LEU A 79 -14.17 -14.11 18.45
C LEU A 79 -15.61 -13.97 18.97
N THR A 80 -16.07 -14.89 19.80
CA THR A 80 -17.50 -15.01 20.17
C THR A 80 -17.77 -14.87 21.66
N GLY A 81 -16.73 -14.84 22.50
CA GLY A 81 -16.87 -14.94 23.96
C GLY A 81 -17.22 -16.34 24.46
N THR A 82 -17.29 -17.35 23.58
CA THR A 82 -17.62 -18.75 23.93
C THR A 82 -16.68 -19.75 23.24
N ALA A 83 -15.88 -20.48 24.01
CA ALA A 83 -14.88 -21.42 23.49
C ALA A 83 -15.44 -22.59 22.67
N SER A 84 -16.68 -23.01 22.97
CA SER A 84 -17.35 -24.13 22.29
C SER A 84 -18.21 -23.71 21.10
N SER A 85 -18.09 -22.46 20.63
CA SER A 85 -18.80 -22.01 19.43
C SER A 85 -18.34 -22.82 18.21
N LEU A 86 -19.28 -23.17 17.35
CA LEU A 86 -19.04 -23.87 16.09
C LEU A 86 -19.29 -22.92 14.91
N PRO A 87 -18.58 -23.08 13.79
CA PRO A 87 -18.91 -22.34 12.57
C PRO A 87 -20.34 -22.66 12.08
N PRO A 88 -20.97 -21.76 11.30
CA PRO A 88 -20.44 -20.49 10.83
C PRO A 88 -20.43 -19.39 11.90
N VAL A 89 -19.37 -18.59 11.90
CA VAL A 89 -19.22 -17.38 12.74
C VAL A 89 -18.90 -16.20 11.82
N ASP A 90 -19.59 -15.08 12.00
CA ASP A 90 -19.37 -13.83 11.27
C ASP A 90 -19.34 -12.67 12.28
N ILE A 91 -18.18 -12.02 12.41
CA ILE A 91 -17.93 -10.93 13.36
C ILE A 91 -17.57 -9.69 12.56
N ALA A 92 -18.49 -8.72 12.53
CA ALA A 92 -18.33 -7.46 11.83
C ALA A 92 -18.88 -6.28 12.69
N PRO A 93 -18.03 -5.33 13.12
CA PRO A 93 -16.57 -5.36 13.07
C PRO A 93 -15.98 -6.28 14.14
N TYR A 94 -14.89 -6.98 13.81
CA TYR A 94 -14.03 -7.62 14.80
C TYR A 94 -13.19 -6.58 15.55
N THR A 95 -12.54 -5.67 14.81
CA THR A 95 -11.77 -4.58 15.40
C THR A 95 -11.56 -3.44 14.41
N THR A 96 -11.20 -2.27 14.92
CA THR A 96 -10.78 -1.13 14.11
C THR A 96 -9.39 -0.70 14.54
N ILE A 97 -8.47 -0.65 13.59
CA ILE A 97 -7.08 -0.28 13.81
C ILE A 97 -6.83 1.07 13.15
N LEU A 98 -6.24 1.99 13.92
CA LEU A 98 -5.75 3.26 13.40
C LEU A 98 -4.35 3.04 12.81
N GLY A 99 -4.25 3.18 11.50
CA GLY A 99 -2.99 3.16 10.78
C GLY A 99 -2.38 4.55 10.65
N ARG A 100 -1.50 4.71 9.66
CA ARG A 100 -0.80 5.95 9.37
C ARG A 100 -1.80 7.08 9.06
N ASN A 101 -1.45 8.30 9.49
CA ASN A 101 -2.26 9.51 9.25
C ASN A 101 -3.70 9.40 9.77
N ALA A 102 -3.93 8.62 10.84
CA ALA A 102 -5.25 8.34 11.42
C ALA A 102 -6.23 7.65 10.46
N MET A 103 -5.73 6.97 9.42
CA MET A 103 -6.55 6.14 8.56
C MET A 103 -7.13 4.97 9.36
N SER A 104 -8.44 4.76 9.27
CA SER A 104 -9.12 3.68 9.98
C SER A 104 -9.25 2.45 9.09
N TYR A 105 -8.73 1.32 9.57
CA TYR A 105 -8.93 0.00 8.97
C TYR A 105 -9.88 -0.79 9.86
N THR A 106 -11.04 -1.16 9.33
CA THR A 106 -12.03 -2.01 9.98
C THR A 106 -11.83 -3.43 9.51
N LEU A 107 -11.76 -4.38 10.45
CA LEU A 107 -11.59 -5.79 10.13
C LEU A 107 -12.87 -6.54 10.46
N ASP A 108 -13.30 -7.40 9.54
CA ASP A 108 -14.33 -8.40 9.79
C ASP A 108 -13.69 -9.80 9.77
N VAL A 109 -14.19 -10.71 10.61
CA VAL A 109 -13.67 -12.08 10.70
C VAL A 109 -14.81 -13.06 10.47
N LYS A 110 -14.62 -13.98 9.53
CA LYS A 110 -15.56 -15.06 9.22
C LYS A 110 -14.88 -16.40 9.40
N VAL A 111 -15.54 -17.31 10.09
CA VAL A 111 -15.10 -18.70 10.23
C VAL A 111 -16.20 -19.61 9.70
N ASN A 112 -15.86 -20.48 8.74
CA ASN A 112 -16.78 -21.40 8.11
C ASN A 112 -16.17 -22.80 8.05
N GLU A 113 -16.99 -23.84 8.11
CA GLU A 113 -16.54 -25.18 7.74
C GLU A 113 -16.24 -25.25 6.24
N VAL A 114 -15.22 -26.02 5.87
CA VAL A 114 -14.98 -26.35 4.47
C VAL A 114 -15.98 -27.42 4.05
N SER A 115 -16.71 -27.17 2.97
CA SER A 115 -17.76 -28.07 2.49
C SER A 115 -17.23 -29.50 2.29
N GLY A 116 -17.85 -30.47 2.97
CA GLY A 116 -17.47 -31.89 2.91
C GLY A 116 -16.35 -32.29 3.87
N GLU A 117 -15.75 -31.36 4.61
CA GLU A 117 -14.60 -31.60 5.48
C GLU A 117 -14.86 -30.99 6.89
N PRO A 118 -15.60 -31.66 7.78
CA PRO A 118 -16.03 -31.10 9.07
C PRO A 118 -14.87 -30.77 10.02
N ASN A 119 -13.68 -31.34 9.79
CA ASN A 119 -12.47 -31.07 10.57
C ASN A 119 -11.63 -29.90 10.02
N LEU A 120 -12.05 -29.29 8.91
CA LEU A 120 -11.39 -28.16 8.28
C LEU A 120 -12.22 -26.89 8.44
N TRP A 121 -11.63 -25.89 9.08
CA TRP A 121 -12.24 -24.56 9.14
C TRP A 121 -11.47 -23.60 8.23
N ARG A 122 -12.23 -22.79 7.51
CA ARG A 122 -11.76 -21.63 6.75
C ARG A 122 -11.96 -20.39 7.60
N ILE A 123 -10.87 -19.70 7.89
CA ILE A 123 -10.87 -18.39 8.53
C ILE A 123 -10.62 -17.36 7.43
N ARG A 124 -11.51 -16.38 7.34
CA ARG A 124 -11.39 -15.23 6.45
C ARG A 124 -11.33 -13.95 7.28
N VAL A 125 -10.34 -13.12 7.04
CA VAL A 125 -10.21 -11.77 7.59
C VAL A 125 -10.40 -10.78 6.44
N GLU A 126 -11.38 -9.90 6.54
CA GLU A 126 -11.66 -8.87 5.53
C GLU A 126 -11.24 -7.51 6.10
N VAL A 127 -10.22 -6.88 5.52
CA VAL A 127 -9.75 -5.55 5.93
C VAL A 127 -10.41 -4.51 5.05
N ARG A 128 -11.12 -3.56 5.65
CA ARG A 128 -11.87 -2.48 4.98
C ARG A 128 -11.35 -1.11 5.38
N TRP A 129 -11.24 -0.20 4.43
CA TRP A 129 -10.93 1.21 4.70
C TRP A 129 -11.60 2.12 3.66
N ILE A 130 -11.81 3.38 4.02
CA ILE A 130 -12.37 4.38 3.11
C ILE A 130 -11.21 5.12 2.43
N ASP A 131 -11.25 5.17 1.11
CA ASP A 131 -10.28 5.96 0.35
C ASP A 131 -10.79 7.40 0.14
N ASP A 132 -10.42 8.28 1.07
CA ASP A 132 -10.74 9.71 1.00
C ASP A 132 -10.12 10.43 -0.23
N LEU A 133 -9.16 9.80 -0.92
CA LEU A 133 -8.50 10.36 -2.11
C LEU A 133 -9.19 9.95 -3.41
N ALA A 134 -10.04 8.91 -3.38
CA ALA A 134 -10.65 8.28 -4.56
C ALA A 134 -12.18 8.13 -4.39
N ASP A 135 -12.83 9.26 -4.12
CA ASP A 135 -14.28 9.45 -4.07
C ASP A 135 -14.99 8.91 -2.82
N GLY A 136 -14.26 8.60 -1.74
CA GLY A 136 -14.85 8.05 -0.51
C GLY A 136 -15.32 6.59 -0.67
N ASN A 137 -14.83 5.91 -1.70
CA ASN A 137 -15.15 4.51 -1.93
C ASN A 137 -14.49 3.62 -0.88
N GLU A 138 -15.27 2.70 -0.34
CA GLU A 138 -14.75 1.64 0.53
C GLU A 138 -13.90 0.67 -0.30
N ARG A 139 -12.72 0.37 0.20
CA ARG A 139 -11.81 -0.65 -0.31
C ARG A 139 -11.79 -1.81 0.66
N MET A 140 -11.66 -3.03 0.11
CA MET A 140 -11.59 -4.24 0.90
C MET A 140 -10.55 -5.21 0.34
N ILE A 141 -9.76 -5.82 1.22
CA ILE A 141 -8.85 -6.92 0.87
C ILE A 141 -9.16 -8.11 1.79
N PRO A 142 -9.56 -9.28 1.22
CA PRO A 142 -9.75 -10.50 1.99
C PRO A 142 -8.44 -11.29 2.13
N PHE A 143 -8.27 -11.90 3.30
CA PHE A 143 -7.20 -12.85 3.62
C PHE A 143 -7.84 -14.14 4.11
N GLU A 144 -7.34 -15.29 3.65
CA GLU A 144 -7.93 -16.59 3.98
C GLU A 144 -6.89 -17.63 4.36
N VAL A 145 -7.24 -18.48 5.33
CA VAL A 145 -6.50 -19.70 5.63
C VAL A 145 -7.46 -20.83 5.94
N VAL A 146 -7.09 -22.05 5.54
CA VAL A 146 -7.77 -23.28 5.95
C VAL A 146 -6.86 -24.01 6.93
N ARG A 147 -7.42 -24.47 8.06
CA ARG A 147 -6.68 -25.23 9.08
C ARG A 147 -7.49 -26.42 9.59
N THR A 148 -6.77 -27.39 10.15
CA THR A 148 -7.38 -28.53 10.83
C THR A 148 -7.80 -28.18 12.26
N MET A 149 -8.77 -28.92 12.80
CA MET A 149 -9.19 -28.83 14.21
C MET A 149 -8.23 -29.50 15.21
N GLN A 150 -7.42 -30.46 14.75
CA GLN A 150 -6.65 -31.34 15.63
C GLN A 150 -5.22 -30.87 15.93
N GLU A 151 -4.74 -29.80 15.30
CA GLU A 151 -3.42 -29.22 15.56
C GLU A 151 -3.46 -28.25 16.75
N ALA A 152 -3.56 -28.80 17.95
CA ALA A 152 -3.28 -28.07 19.19
C ALA A 152 -2.90 -29.05 20.31
N LEU A 153 -1.75 -29.72 20.17
CA LEU A 153 -1.02 -30.28 21.31
C LEU A 153 -0.11 -29.17 21.88
#